data_AF-E3S624-F1
#
_entry.id   AF-E3S624-F1
#
_cell.length_a   1.000
_cell.length_b   1.000
_cell.length_c   1.000
_cell.angle_alpha   90.00
_cell.angle_beta   90.00
_cell.angle_gamma   90.00
#
_symmetry.space_group_name_H-M   'P 1'
#
loop_
_entity.id
_entity.type
_entity.pdbx_description
1 polymer ?
#
loop_
_entity_poly.entity_id
_entity_poly.type
_entity_poly.pdbx_seq_one_letter_code
_entity_poly.pdbx_strand_id
1 'polypeptide(L)'
;MMQIPKADSIPMDPEEASFLTTFPAEMRNLIYDLLFKKDKPILLHNAEAFHPKEPSLEEYFNVDDYALGMQNYWKRYEEDVGLDEEFRHNFGDGLNLLSSCRQLYHEASGVLYGQNTFIISGVLSLHDTNEYYAISRSRYDDPTYSPPMYAARWLSSLGSQAELLSEVIIDTDALCLPNCFHSVRGYNILPLVRFFWKNPSVRTVITFGQSGRASYHLEYQSSNFTEEEMSTIHRTKTLNNLLTALVEKNTFNLRRFDISSWLLQSIEVSKAGTRGFVKFYNSDPPVPPHMQDHRFTRSNFEVSSQGRHMTWAPRTPPKFTDMPPHIMSRIYKFACYNPYGVTFNLDTHTLHGVNMDLFHWGRFVLGNAELASSVSHMNRVTIKATSDRVVTNFNGFGYINHLTLQKSKHRAPKIFEGMINQARTDPEPLTLSLEIYPSHAATLSDVRVDIESIMHLLLKYKLHPKATIKLTLICPSGWQEQTSISIAKLQRQLFLLFSDMISEMKKLTFLKRPSHFLTWELWINGHGKLLNAIYPESSFKYAYRYGNLSEAEIDVLGSRRSIDLIHPQTNRRYPNDLLSAWKLLRNMHWPEWEERSLRLEQLIPPYEEESDDD
;
A
#
# COMPACT_ATOMS: atom_id res chain seq x y z
N MET A 1 -33.38 8.90 -1.31
CA MET A 1 -34.80 8.95 -0.92
C MET A 1 -35.24 10.40 -1.05
N MET A 2 -36.17 10.69 -1.97
CA MET A 2 -36.69 12.04 -2.16
C MET A 2 -37.54 12.41 -0.95
N GLN A 3 -37.15 13.45 -0.19
CA GLN A 3 -37.97 13.93 0.93
C GLN A 3 -39.07 14.84 0.38
N ILE A 4 -40.30 14.33 0.35
CA ILE A 4 -41.48 15.14 0.00
C ILE A 4 -42.02 15.77 1.29
N PRO A 5 -42.10 17.11 1.41
CA PRO A 5 -42.63 17.79 2.58
C PRO A 5 -44.03 17.29 2.95
N LYS A 6 -44.32 17.18 4.25
CA LYS A 6 -45.69 17.00 4.75
C LYS A 6 -46.40 18.35 4.72
N ALA A 7 -46.86 18.77 3.56
CA ALA A 7 -47.72 19.93 3.38
C ALA A 7 -48.98 19.53 2.63
N ASP A 8 -50.07 20.25 2.86
CA ASP A 8 -51.26 20.12 2.04
C ASP A 8 -50.90 20.50 0.60
N SER A 9 -51.36 19.70 -0.37
CA SER A 9 -51.04 19.89 -1.78
C SER A 9 -51.85 21.05 -2.34
N ILE A 10 -51.36 22.27 -2.18
CA ILE A 10 -51.93 23.50 -2.75
C ILE A 10 -51.24 23.76 -4.11
N PRO A 11 -51.98 24.16 -5.16
CA PRO A 11 -51.36 24.56 -6.41
C PRO A 11 -50.38 25.72 -6.21
N MET A 12 -49.34 25.80 -7.05
CA MET A 12 -48.32 26.85 -6.95
C MET A 12 -48.93 28.26 -7.09
N ASP A 13 -49.97 28.38 -7.90
CA ASP A 13 -50.87 29.53 -7.94
C ASP A 13 -52.19 29.15 -7.23
N PRO A 14 -52.54 29.78 -6.10
CA PRO A 14 -53.79 29.50 -5.38
C PRO A 14 -55.07 29.77 -6.20
N GLU A 15 -54.99 30.59 -7.25
CA GLU A 15 -56.13 30.92 -8.11
C GLU A 15 -56.34 29.88 -9.24
N GLU A 16 -55.37 28.98 -9.44
CA GLU A 16 -55.41 27.94 -10.46
C GLU A 16 -56.02 26.63 -9.95
N ALA A 17 -56.58 25.86 -10.89
CA ALA A 17 -57.23 24.59 -10.58
C ALA A 17 -56.19 23.51 -10.21
N SER A 18 -56.28 22.92 -9.02
CA SER A 18 -55.34 21.88 -8.59
C SER A 18 -55.57 20.57 -9.34
N PHE A 19 -54.51 19.93 -9.81
CA PHE A 19 -54.57 18.63 -10.48
C PHE A 19 -55.30 17.56 -9.62
N LEU A 20 -55.11 17.59 -8.30
CA LEU A 20 -55.72 16.62 -7.38
C LEU A 20 -57.22 16.85 -7.16
N THR A 21 -57.68 18.10 -7.15
CA THR A 21 -59.10 18.41 -6.88
C THR A 21 -59.93 18.55 -8.16
N THR A 22 -59.28 18.88 -9.27
CA THR A 22 -59.94 19.14 -10.56
C THR A 22 -60.22 17.85 -11.32
N PHE A 23 -59.26 16.91 -11.34
CA PHE A 23 -59.44 15.63 -12.01
C PHE A 23 -59.85 14.55 -11.02
N PRO A 24 -60.91 13.76 -11.32
CA PRO A 24 -61.23 12.58 -10.54
C PRO A 24 -60.12 11.51 -10.67
N ALA A 25 -60.07 10.56 -9.74
CA ALA A 25 -58.99 9.58 -9.66
C ALA A 25 -58.85 8.76 -10.96
N GLU A 26 -59.95 8.46 -11.63
CA GLU A 26 -59.99 7.74 -12.91
C GLU A 26 -59.25 8.51 -14.00
N MET A 27 -59.46 9.83 -14.09
CA MET A 27 -58.77 10.68 -15.06
C MET A 27 -57.29 10.82 -14.73
N ARG A 28 -56.94 10.93 -13.44
CA ARG A 28 -55.53 10.97 -13.01
C ARG A 28 -54.81 9.66 -13.35
N ASN A 29 -55.46 8.51 -13.13
CA ASN A 29 -54.92 7.20 -13.51
C ASN A 29 -54.69 7.08 -15.02
N LEU A 30 -55.61 7.58 -15.86
CA LEU A 30 -55.40 7.63 -17.31
C LEU A 30 -54.19 8.49 -17.67
N ILE A 31 -53.99 9.62 -17.00
CA ILE A 31 -52.81 10.47 -17.18
C ILE A 31 -51.54 9.72 -16.75
N TYR A 32 -51.56 9.01 -15.63
CA TYR A 32 -50.42 8.19 -15.20
C TYR A 32 -50.12 7.06 -16.18
N ASP A 33 -51.13 6.39 -16.72
CA ASP A 33 -50.96 5.35 -17.73
C ASP A 33 -50.27 5.96 -18.98
N LEU A 34 -50.75 7.11 -19.46
CA LEU A 34 -50.14 7.79 -20.61
C LEU A 34 -48.67 8.20 -20.37
N LEU A 35 -48.34 8.64 -19.16
CA LEU A 35 -46.99 9.13 -18.84
C LEU A 35 -46.02 7.99 -18.51
N PHE A 36 -46.47 7.00 -17.74
CA PHE A 36 -45.58 6.05 -17.07
C PHE A 36 -45.68 4.62 -17.59
N LYS A 37 -46.79 4.22 -18.21
CA LYS A 37 -46.92 2.87 -18.77
C LYS A 37 -46.23 2.80 -20.12
N LYS A 38 -45.43 1.75 -20.31
CA LYS A 38 -44.71 1.48 -21.55
C LYS A 38 -45.06 0.08 -22.02
N ASP A 39 -45.37 -0.05 -23.31
CA ASP A 39 -45.63 -1.36 -23.93
C ASP A 39 -44.35 -2.19 -24.07
N LYS A 40 -43.18 -1.52 -24.08
CA LYS A 40 -41.87 -2.15 -24.14
C LYS A 40 -41.21 -2.14 -22.76
N PRO A 41 -40.38 -3.15 -22.44
CA PRO A 41 -39.64 -3.14 -21.19
C PRO A 41 -38.75 -1.90 -21.04
N ILE A 42 -38.70 -1.37 -19.83
CA ILE A 42 -37.88 -0.22 -19.47
C ILE A 42 -36.47 -0.71 -19.16
N LEU A 43 -35.50 -0.37 -20.01
CA LEU A 43 -34.08 -0.68 -19.80
C LEU A 43 -33.47 0.26 -18.75
N LEU A 44 -32.77 -0.30 -17.77
CA LEU A 44 -32.05 0.43 -16.74
C LEU A 44 -30.58 0.06 -16.77
N HIS A 45 -29.69 1.06 -16.72
CA HIS A 45 -28.26 0.87 -16.50
C HIS A 45 -27.73 1.91 -15.52
N ASN A 46 -26.52 1.69 -15.01
CA ASN A 46 -25.86 2.61 -14.10
C ASN A 46 -25.15 3.71 -14.90
N ALA A 47 -25.88 4.77 -15.28
CA ALA A 47 -25.33 5.90 -16.02
C ALA A 47 -24.12 6.55 -15.31
N GLU A 48 -24.12 6.60 -13.98
CA GLU A 48 -23.03 7.17 -13.17
C GLU A 48 -21.73 6.36 -13.25
N ALA A 49 -21.84 5.03 -13.39
CA ALA A 49 -20.68 4.16 -13.59
C ALA A 49 -20.35 3.92 -15.07
N PHE A 50 -21.31 4.19 -15.97
CA PHE A 50 -21.13 4.11 -17.42
C PHE A 50 -20.28 5.27 -17.93
N HIS A 51 -20.68 6.51 -17.59
CA HIS A 51 -19.95 7.70 -18.01
C HIS A 51 -18.64 7.80 -17.22
N PRO A 52 -17.50 8.10 -17.87
CA PRO A 52 -16.25 8.28 -17.15
C PRO A 52 -16.44 9.42 -16.12
N LYS A 53 -15.79 9.30 -14.96
CA LYS A 53 -15.76 10.39 -13.98
C LYS A 53 -14.64 11.34 -14.35
N GLU A 54 -14.92 12.65 -14.29
CA GLU A 54 -13.89 13.67 -14.51
C GLU A 54 -12.75 13.45 -13.50
N PRO A 55 -11.51 13.25 -13.97
CA PRO A 55 -10.35 13.05 -13.10
C PRO A 55 -10.21 14.21 -12.10
N SER A 56 -9.90 13.91 -10.85
CA SER A 56 -9.57 14.95 -9.85
C SER A 56 -8.06 15.15 -9.77
N LEU A 57 -7.59 16.41 -9.72
CA LEU A 57 -6.17 16.73 -9.55
C LEU A 57 -5.56 16.08 -8.30
N GLU A 58 -6.36 15.86 -7.25
CA GLU A 58 -5.93 15.20 -6.00
C GLU A 58 -5.57 13.72 -6.17
N GLU A 59 -6.00 13.08 -7.27
CA GLU A 59 -5.80 11.66 -7.53
C GLU A 59 -4.46 11.36 -8.23
N TYR A 60 -3.74 12.40 -8.69
CA TYR A 60 -2.52 12.28 -9.48
C TYR A 60 -1.28 12.80 -8.73
N PHE A 61 -0.14 12.16 -8.96
CA PHE A 61 1.12 12.53 -8.30
C PHE A 61 1.78 13.78 -8.90
N ASN A 62 1.45 14.13 -10.14
CA ASN A 62 1.95 15.30 -10.85
C ASN A 62 0.94 15.80 -11.90
N VAL A 63 1.19 17.02 -12.41
CA VAL A 63 0.29 17.73 -13.34
C VAL A 63 0.26 17.08 -14.73
N ASP A 64 1.36 16.47 -15.18
CA ASP A 64 1.43 15.84 -16.50
C ASP A 64 0.55 14.59 -16.57
N ASP A 65 0.56 13.76 -15.51
CA ASP A 65 -0.30 12.58 -15.41
C ASP A 65 -1.79 13.00 -15.34
N TYR A 66 -2.10 14.11 -14.67
CA TYR A 66 -3.46 14.67 -14.64
C TYR A 66 -3.90 15.16 -16.01
N ALA A 67 -3.05 15.87 -16.75
CA ALA A 67 -3.36 16.34 -18.10
C ALA A 67 -3.64 15.18 -19.06
N LEU A 68 -2.84 14.11 -18.98
CA LEU A 68 -3.08 12.88 -19.74
C LEU A 68 -4.40 12.20 -19.32
N GLY A 69 -4.70 12.17 -18.02
CA GLY A 69 -5.97 11.70 -17.48
C GLY A 69 -7.17 12.46 -18.06
N MET A 70 -7.11 13.80 -18.06
CA MET A 70 -8.14 14.67 -18.62
C MET A 70 -8.34 14.47 -20.13
N GLN A 71 -7.25 14.31 -20.90
CA GLN A 71 -7.35 14.03 -22.34
C GLN A 71 -8.07 12.70 -22.62
N ASN A 72 -7.74 11.65 -21.84
CA ASN A 72 -8.40 10.35 -21.96
C ASN A 72 -9.87 10.42 -21.56
N TYR A 73 -10.20 11.18 -20.52
CA TYR A 73 -11.59 11.43 -20.10
C TYR A 73 -12.42 12.04 -21.23
N TRP A 74 -11.95 13.14 -21.84
CA TRP A 74 -12.71 13.83 -22.89
C TRP A 74 -12.88 12.98 -24.14
N LYS A 75 -11.81 12.32 -24.59
CA LYS A 75 -11.88 11.38 -25.71
C LYS A 75 -12.94 10.32 -25.45
N ARG A 76 -13.00 9.79 -24.23
CA ARG A 76 -13.96 8.74 -23.87
C ARG A 76 -15.38 9.25 -23.76
N TYR A 77 -15.55 10.42 -23.14
CA TYR A 77 -16.85 11.08 -23.07
C TYR A 77 -17.41 11.30 -24.48
N GLU A 78 -16.60 11.76 -25.44
CA GLU A 78 -17.01 11.91 -26.83
C GLU A 78 -17.37 10.57 -27.51
N GLU A 79 -16.64 9.49 -27.22
CA GLU A 79 -16.95 8.14 -27.71
C GLU A 79 -18.24 7.55 -27.11
N ASP A 80 -18.54 7.87 -25.85
CA ASP A 80 -19.67 7.32 -25.10
C ASP A 80 -20.97 8.13 -25.27
N VAL A 81 -20.88 9.39 -25.72
CA VAL A 81 -22.05 10.24 -25.99
C VAL A 81 -22.96 9.58 -27.03
N GLY A 82 -24.20 9.29 -26.62
CA GLY A 82 -25.23 8.70 -27.47
C GLY A 82 -25.29 7.16 -27.42
N LEU A 83 -24.29 6.48 -26.85
CA LEU A 83 -24.34 5.03 -26.66
C LEU A 83 -25.42 4.61 -25.64
N ASP A 84 -25.84 5.53 -24.77
CA ASP A 84 -26.87 5.30 -23.75
C ASP A 84 -28.30 5.63 -24.22
N GLU A 85 -28.50 5.95 -25.50
CA GLU A 85 -29.81 6.36 -26.03
C GLU A 85 -30.91 5.31 -25.81
N GLU A 86 -30.56 4.01 -25.85
CA GLU A 86 -31.51 2.91 -25.60
C GLU A 86 -32.07 2.88 -24.17
N PHE A 87 -31.42 3.59 -23.22
CA PHE A 87 -31.86 3.73 -21.84
C PHE A 87 -32.69 4.99 -21.59
N ARG A 88 -32.92 5.81 -22.62
CA ARG A 88 -33.74 7.03 -22.54
C ARG A 88 -35.21 6.71 -22.85
N HIS A 89 -35.99 6.49 -21.80
CA HIS A 89 -37.42 6.11 -21.91
C HIS A 89 -38.41 7.28 -21.89
N ASN A 90 -37.91 8.51 -22.06
CA ASN A 90 -38.70 9.75 -22.06
C ASN A 90 -39.60 9.91 -20.82
N PHE A 91 -39.13 9.49 -19.65
CA PHE A 91 -39.83 9.78 -18.39
C PHE A 91 -39.68 11.23 -17.95
N GLY A 92 -38.80 12.02 -18.58
CA GLY A 92 -38.47 13.40 -18.17
C GLY A 92 -39.71 14.26 -17.92
N ASP A 93 -40.71 14.18 -18.81
CA ASP A 93 -41.94 14.96 -18.70
C ASP A 93 -42.82 14.51 -17.51
N GLY A 94 -42.80 13.22 -17.17
CA GLY A 94 -43.55 12.65 -16.05
C GLY A 94 -42.83 12.71 -14.69
N LEU A 95 -41.49 12.75 -14.65
CA LEU A 95 -40.73 12.77 -13.40
C LEU A 95 -41.02 14.02 -12.56
N ASN A 96 -41.27 15.17 -13.21
CA ASN A 96 -41.69 16.40 -12.54
C ASN A 96 -43.07 16.26 -11.87
N LEU A 97 -43.95 15.40 -12.41
CA LEU A 97 -45.23 15.10 -11.79
C LEU A 97 -45.04 14.27 -10.52
N LEU A 98 -44.16 13.26 -10.54
CA LEU A 98 -43.84 12.45 -9.35
C LEU A 98 -43.23 13.29 -8.22
N SER A 99 -42.50 14.35 -8.56
CA SER A 99 -41.85 15.22 -7.58
C SER A 99 -42.75 16.31 -6.99
N SER A 100 -43.91 16.55 -7.59
CA SER A 100 -44.80 17.66 -7.25
C SER A 100 -45.46 17.54 -5.87
N CYS A 101 -46.10 16.39 -5.57
CA CYS A 101 -46.67 16.16 -4.26
C CYS A 101 -46.75 14.68 -3.88
N ARG A 102 -46.89 14.42 -2.58
CA ARG A 102 -46.84 13.07 -2.01
C ARG A 102 -47.98 12.19 -2.51
N GLN A 103 -49.19 12.74 -2.65
CA GLN A 103 -50.34 11.95 -3.11
C GLN A 103 -50.14 11.48 -4.55
N LEU A 104 -49.76 12.39 -5.45
CA LEU A 104 -49.46 12.06 -6.85
C LEU A 104 -48.34 11.05 -6.97
N TYR A 105 -47.30 11.17 -6.15
CA TYR A 105 -46.24 10.18 -6.06
C TYR A 105 -46.77 8.77 -5.76
N HIS A 106 -47.61 8.60 -4.73
CA HIS A 106 -48.14 7.29 -4.35
C HIS A 106 -49.16 6.73 -5.35
N GLU A 107 -49.97 7.59 -5.99
CA GLU A 107 -50.91 7.15 -7.02
C GLU A 107 -50.16 6.70 -8.29
N ALA A 108 -49.21 7.51 -8.76
CA ALA A 108 -48.46 7.26 -9.98
C ALA A 108 -47.39 6.18 -9.84
N SER A 109 -46.79 6.00 -8.66
CA SER A 109 -45.78 4.94 -8.44
C SER A 109 -46.36 3.54 -8.63
N GLY A 110 -47.64 3.34 -8.31
CA GLY A 110 -48.36 2.09 -8.59
C GLY A 110 -48.42 1.77 -10.07
N VAL A 111 -48.66 2.78 -10.92
CA VAL A 111 -48.65 2.61 -12.38
C VAL A 111 -47.23 2.39 -12.89
N LEU A 112 -46.27 3.22 -12.47
CA LEU A 112 -44.88 3.13 -12.93
C LEU A 112 -44.26 1.79 -12.59
N TYR A 113 -44.35 1.34 -11.33
CA TYR A 113 -43.68 0.11 -10.90
C TYR A 113 -44.50 -1.16 -11.12
N GLY A 114 -45.83 -1.08 -11.02
CA GLY A 114 -46.72 -2.24 -11.07
C GLY A 114 -47.31 -2.57 -12.42
N GLN A 115 -47.15 -1.71 -13.43
CA GLN A 115 -47.63 -1.97 -14.79
C GLN A 115 -46.51 -2.02 -15.84
N ASN A 116 -45.24 -2.03 -15.42
CA ASN A 116 -44.10 -2.07 -16.33
C ASN A 116 -43.15 -3.22 -16.01
N THR A 117 -42.51 -3.74 -17.05
CA THR A 117 -41.37 -4.65 -16.92
C THR A 117 -40.08 -3.84 -16.95
N PHE A 118 -39.21 -4.04 -15.96
CA PHE A 118 -37.90 -3.40 -15.90
C PHE A 118 -36.81 -4.40 -16.26
N ILE A 119 -35.87 -4.02 -17.13
CA ILE A 119 -34.72 -4.83 -17.47
C ILE A 119 -33.46 -4.09 -17.03
N ILE A 120 -32.73 -4.66 -16.09
CA ILE A 120 -31.47 -4.12 -15.58
C ILE A 120 -30.34 -4.73 -16.38
N SER A 121 -29.68 -3.92 -17.20
CA SER A 121 -28.71 -4.37 -18.18
C SER A 121 -27.53 -3.39 -18.30
N GLY A 122 -26.48 -3.83 -18.99
CA GLY A 122 -25.35 -2.99 -19.41
C GLY A 122 -25.49 -2.54 -20.86
N VAL A 123 -24.66 -1.57 -21.25
CA VAL A 123 -24.46 -1.20 -22.66
C VAL A 123 -23.66 -2.31 -23.34
N LEU A 124 -24.21 -2.89 -24.42
CA LEU A 124 -23.69 -4.14 -25.01
C LEU A 124 -22.28 -4.04 -25.60
N SER A 125 -21.86 -2.82 -25.96
CA SER A 125 -20.54 -2.53 -26.51
C SER A 125 -19.45 -2.52 -25.43
N LEU A 126 -19.80 -2.47 -24.14
CA LEU A 126 -18.85 -2.37 -23.05
C LEU A 126 -18.63 -3.69 -22.31
N HIS A 127 -17.47 -3.77 -21.67
CA HIS A 127 -17.12 -4.88 -20.79
C HIS A 127 -17.35 -4.54 -19.31
N ASP A 128 -17.39 -5.55 -18.43
CA ASP A 128 -17.58 -5.35 -16.99
C ASP A 128 -16.43 -4.57 -16.32
N THR A 129 -15.24 -4.52 -16.92
CA THR A 129 -14.08 -3.72 -16.47
C THR A 129 -13.52 -2.92 -17.65
N ASN A 130 -13.00 -1.72 -17.40
CA ASN A 130 -12.58 -0.81 -18.46
C ASN A 130 -11.12 -1.09 -18.86
N GLU A 131 -10.91 -1.53 -20.11
CA GLU A 131 -9.65 -2.05 -20.67
C GLU A 131 -8.44 -1.09 -20.55
N TYR A 132 -8.67 0.21 -20.52
CA TYR A 132 -7.62 1.21 -20.69
C TYR A 132 -6.85 1.57 -19.40
N TYR A 133 -7.37 1.21 -18.22
CA TYR A 133 -6.72 1.50 -16.93
C TYR A 133 -5.62 0.50 -16.54
N ALA A 134 -5.12 -0.33 -17.47
CA ALA A 134 -3.94 -1.13 -17.19
C ALA A 134 -2.66 -0.27 -16.99
N ILE A 135 -2.63 0.95 -17.55
CA ILE A 135 -1.43 1.82 -17.54
C ILE A 135 -1.40 2.76 -16.33
N SER A 136 -2.54 3.24 -15.84
CA SER A 136 -2.61 3.92 -14.55
C SER A 136 -3.17 2.92 -13.53
N ARG A 137 -2.47 2.64 -12.43
CA ARG A 137 -2.93 1.76 -11.34
C ARG A 137 -4.19 2.28 -10.60
N SER A 138 -5.02 3.09 -11.25
CA SER A 138 -6.12 3.82 -10.67
C SER A 138 -7.42 2.99 -10.72
N ARG A 139 -7.75 2.44 -9.54
CA ARG A 139 -9.02 2.48 -8.80
C ARG A 139 -10.41 2.47 -9.48
N TYR A 140 -10.57 2.41 -10.80
CA TYR A 140 -11.86 2.66 -11.45
C TYR A 140 -12.54 1.44 -12.08
N ASP A 141 -12.19 0.22 -11.65
CA ASP A 141 -13.14 -0.89 -11.77
C ASP A 141 -14.31 -0.61 -10.80
N ASP A 142 -15.27 0.23 -11.19
CA ASP A 142 -16.47 0.45 -10.39
C ASP A 142 -17.32 -0.82 -10.49
N PRO A 143 -17.32 -1.68 -9.45
CA PRO A 143 -18.03 -2.94 -9.51
C PRO A 143 -19.55 -2.73 -9.61
N THR A 144 -20.03 -1.49 -9.38
CA THR A 144 -21.45 -1.13 -9.50
C THR A 144 -21.94 -1.03 -10.94
N TYR A 145 -21.07 -1.11 -11.97
CA TYR A 145 -21.54 -1.22 -13.35
C TYR A 145 -22.13 -2.61 -13.68
N SER A 146 -21.71 -3.65 -12.95
CA SER A 146 -22.25 -5.01 -13.15
C SER A 146 -23.77 -5.06 -12.90
N PRO A 147 -24.60 -5.60 -13.81
CA PRO A 147 -26.05 -5.64 -13.67
C PRO A 147 -26.56 -6.22 -12.33
N PRO A 148 -26.02 -7.33 -11.77
CA PRO A 148 -26.39 -7.79 -10.43
C PRO A 148 -26.16 -6.77 -9.30
N MET A 149 -25.04 -6.01 -9.38
CA MET A 149 -24.72 -5.00 -8.37
C MET A 149 -25.58 -3.76 -8.52
N TYR A 150 -25.76 -3.29 -9.76
CA TYR A 150 -26.65 -2.17 -10.02
C TYR A 150 -28.10 -2.51 -9.66
N ALA A 151 -28.57 -3.72 -9.95
CA ALA A 151 -29.89 -4.20 -9.56
C ALA A 151 -30.12 -4.06 -8.06
N ALA A 152 -29.18 -4.54 -7.24
CA ALA A 152 -29.29 -4.41 -5.80
C ALA A 152 -29.32 -2.95 -5.32
N ARG A 153 -28.52 -2.06 -5.93
CA ARG A 153 -28.49 -0.62 -5.61
C ARG A 153 -29.82 0.04 -5.98
N TRP A 154 -30.31 -0.19 -7.19
CA TRP A 154 -31.57 0.36 -7.67
C TRP A 154 -32.75 -0.12 -6.81
N LEU A 155 -32.88 -1.43 -6.60
CA LEU A 155 -33.93 -2.03 -5.77
C LEU A 155 -33.92 -1.49 -4.34
N SER A 156 -32.73 -1.35 -3.74
CA SER A 156 -32.60 -0.77 -2.40
C SER A 156 -33.02 0.70 -2.35
N SER A 157 -32.88 1.43 -3.47
CA SER A 157 -33.25 2.84 -3.55
C SER A 157 -34.76 3.08 -3.66
N LEU A 158 -35.52 2.09 -4.14
CA LEU A 158 -36.99 2.11 -4.20
C LEU A 158 -37.63 2.07 -2.80
N GLY A 159 -36.95 1.50 -1.80
CA GLY A 159 -37.50 1.33 -0.46
C GLY A 159 -38.79 0.50 -0.46
N SER A 160 -39.86 1.02 0.15
CA SER A 160 -41.16 0.33 0.21
C SER A 160 -41.85 0.18 -1.15
N GLN A 161 -41.46 0.97 -2.16
CA GLN A 161 -42.05 0.88 -3.50
C GLN A 161 -41.62 -0.38 -4.25
N ALA A 162 -40.58 -1.09 -3.77
CA ALA A 162 -40.16 -2.35 -4.38
C ALA A 162 -41.26 -3.42 -4.35
N GLU A 163 -42.21 -3.34 -3.42
CA GLU A 163 -43.36 -4.26 -3.37
C GLU A 163 -44.38 -4.03 -4.49
N LEU A 164 -44.33 -2.86 -5.14
CA LEU A 164 -45.19 -2.55 -6.28
C LEU A 164 -44.65 -3.12 -7.59
N LEU A 165 -43.41 -3.61 -7.64
CA LEU A 165 -42.82 -4.14 -8.86
C LEU A 165 -43.62 -5.34 -9.37
N SER A 166 -43.94 -5.36 -10.67
CA SER A 166 -44.60 -6.50 -11.32
C SER A 166 -43.63 -7.49 -11.96
N GLU A 167 -42.58 -6.98 -12.62
CA GLU A 167 -41.56 -7.81 -13.28
C GLU A 167 -40.22 -7.07 -13.36
N VAL A 168 -39.15 -7.72 -12.90
CA VAL A 168 -37.77 -7.22 -13.07
C VAL A 168 -36.86 -8.33 -13.58
N ILE A 169 -36.18 -8.05 -14.68
CA ILE A 169 -35.23 -8.95 -15.31
C ILE A 169 -33.83 -8.37 -15.13
N ILE A 170 -32.94 -9.11 -14.48
CA ILE A 170 -31.50 -8.81 -14.48
C ILE A 170 -30.91 -9.50 -15.70
N ASP A 171 -30.58 -8.69 -16.70
CA ASP A 171 -30.19 -9.16 -18.02
C ASP A 171 -28.82 -9.84 -17.96
N THR A 172 -28.83 -11.13 -18.29
CA THR A 172 -27.60 -11.91 -18.38
C THR A 172 -26.95 -11.81 -19.74
N ASP A 173 -27.62 -11.37 -20.81
CA ASP A 173 -26.99 -11.26 -22.12
C ASP A 173 -25.95 -10.13 -22.16
N ALA A 174 -26.15 -9.10 -21.33
CA ALA A 174 -25.18 -8.02 -21.11
C ALA A 174 -24.04 -8.34 -20.13
N LEU A 175 -23.97 -9.55 -19.58
CA LEU A 175 -22.82 -9.98 -18.77
C LEU A 175 -21.71 -10.54 -19.66
N CYS A 176 -20.48 -10.08 -19.45
CA CYS A 176 -19.34 -10.61 -20.18
C CYS A 176 -19.19 -12.13 -20.05
N LEU A 177 -18.69 -12.75 -21.11
CA LEU A 177 -18.41 -14.18 -21.16
C LEU A 177 -17.25 -14.57 -20.23
N PRO A 178 -17.15 -15.86 -19.82
CA PRO A 178 -16.10 -16.32 -18.91
C PRO A 178 -14.66 -15.94 -19.28
N ASN A 179 -14.36 -15.84 -20.56
CA ASN A 179 -13.01 -15.62 -21.08
C ASN A 179 -12.75 -14.19 -21.56
N CYS A 180 -13.71 -13.29 -21.39
CA CYS A 180 -13.49 -11.88 -21.65
C CYS A 180 -12.40 -11.37 -20.68
N PHE A 181 -11.27 -10.91 -21.24
CA PHE A 181 -10.14 -10.38 -20.47
C PHE A 181 -10.52 -9.14 -19.66
N HIS A 182 -11.49 -8.38 -20.15
CA HIS A 182 -12.01 -7.16 -19.55
C HIS A 182 -13.25 -7.39 -18.69
N SER A 183 -13.42 -8.57 -18.08
CA SER A 183 -14.51 -8.75 -17.13
C SER A 183 -14.08 -9.13 -15.74
N VAL A 184 -14.87 -8.66 -14.78
CA VAL A 184 -14.70 -8.90 -13.34
C VAL A 184 -14.56 -10.39 -13.09
N ARG A 185 -13.61 -10.80 -12.25
CA ARG A 185 -13.30 -12.23 -12.01
C ARG A 185 -14.52 -13.07 -11.59
N GLY A 186 -15.53 -12.43 -11.03
CA GLY A 186 -16.83 -13.00 -10.74
C GLY A 186 -17.87 -11.93 -10.43
N TYR A 187 -19.13 -12.34 -10.36
CA TYR A 187 -20.26 -11.47 -10.04
C TYR A 187 -20.47 -11.47 -8.53
N ASN A 188 -20.42 -10.29 -7.89
CA ASN A 188 -20.78 -10.16 -6.49
C ASN A 188 -22.30 -10.06 -6.34
N ILE A 189 -22.94 -11.15 -5.89
CA ILE A 189 -24.39 -11.22 -5.74
C ILE A 189 -24.85 -10.94 -4.30
N LEU A 190 -23.94 -10.70 -3.35
CA LEU A 190 -24.31 -10.46 -1.95
C LEU A 190 -25.26 -9.27 -1.77
N PRO A 191 -25.05 -8.10 -2.42
CA PRO A 191 -25.98 -6.98 -2.29
C PRO A 191 -27.42 -7.38 -2.64
N LEU A 192 -27.60 -8.19 -3.67
CA LEU A 192 -28.90 -8.68 -4.11
C LEU A 192 -29.49 -9.72 -3.14
N VAL A 193 -28.66 -10.65 -2.66
CA VAL A 193 -29.05 -11.62 -1.61
C VAL A 193 -29.54 -10.91 -0.35
N ARG A 194 -28.83 -9.87 0.11
CA ARG A 194 -29.24 -9.05 1.26
C ARG A 194 -30.55 -8.32 1.02
N PHE A 195 -30.75 -7.79 -0.18
CA PHE A 195 -32.01 -7.16 -0.55
C PHE A 195 -33.18 -8.14 -0.38
N PHE A 196 -33.05 -9.37 -0.87
CA PHE A 196 -34.10 -10.38 -0.74
C PHE A 196 -34.30 -10.92 0.69
N TRP A 197 -33.25 -10.99 1.50
CA TRP A 197 -33.40 -11.35 2.92
C TRP A 197 -34.26 -10.34 3.70
N LYS A 198 -34.26 -9.08 3.26
CA LYS A 198 -35.08 -7.99 3.82
C LYS A 198 -36.46 -7.88 3.17
N ASN A 199 -36.58 -8.23 1.89
CA ASN A 199 -37.80 -8.10 1.10
C ASN A 199 -38.18 -9.44 0.44
N PRO A 200 -38.58 -10.46 1.23
CA PRO A 200 -38.84 -11.80 0.70
C PRO A 200 -40.04 -11.84 -0.27
N SER A 201 -41.02 -10.93 -0.12
CA SER A 201 -42.20 -10.81 -1.00
C SER A 201 -41.83 -10.47 -2.45
N VAL A 202 -40.78 -9.67 -2.65
CA VAL A 202 -40.35 -9.19 -3.96
C VAL A 202 -39.58 -10.27 -4.76
N ARG A 203 -39.17 -11.37 -4.11
CA ARG A 203 -38.35 -12.43 -4.72
C ARG A 203 -39.00 -13.06 -5.95
N THR A 204 -40.32 -13.19 -5.99
CA THR A 204 -41.06 -13.85 -7.08
C THR A 204 -41.09 -13.03 -8.36
N VAL A 205 -40.85 -11.72 -8.25
CA VAL A 205 -40.95 -10.75 -9.34
C VAL A 205 -39.59 -10.53 -10.04
N ILE A 206 -38.50 -10.78 -9.32
CA ILE A 206 -37.15 -10.48 -9.80
C ILE A 206 -36.43 -11.76 -10.21
N THR A 207 -35.99 -11.81 -11.46
CA THR A 207 -35.29 -12.97 -12.01
C THR A 207 -34.08 -12.54 -12.83
N PHE A 208 -33.09 -13.42 -12.93
CA PHE A 208 -32.14 -13.34 -14.03
C PHE A 208 -32.82 -13.82 -15.31
N GLY A 209 -32.58 -13.14 -16.42
CA GLY A 209 -33.19 -13.49 -17.70
C GLY A 209 -32.31 -13.13 -18.89
N GLN A 210 -32.78 -13.51 -20.07
CA GLN A 210 -32.20 -13.11 -21.35
C GLN A 210 -33.10 -12.02 -21.92
N SER A 211 -32.55 -10.84 -22.19
CA SER A 211 -33.34 -9.81 -22.88
C SER A 211 -33.34 -9.99 -24.39
N GLY A 212 -32.58 -10.95 -24.93
CA GLY A 212 -32.36 -11.12 -26.36
C GLY A 212 -31.39 -10.07 -26.94
N ARG A 213 -30.78 -9.25 -26.08
CA ARG A 213 -29.78 -8.25 -26.46
C ARG A 213 -28.42 -8.95 -26.45
N ALA A 214 -28.14 -9.70 -27.52
CA ALA A 214 -26.86 -10.40 -27.63
C ALA A 214 -25.71 -9.39 -27.68
N SER A 215 -24.70 -9.56 -26.81
CA SER A 215 -23.50 -8.74 -26.88
C SER A 215 -22.74 -9.02 -28.19
N TYR A 216 -22.46 -7.96 -28.96
CA TYR A 216 -21.69 -8.01 -30.22
C TYR A 216 -20.31 -8.68 -30.06
N HIS A 217 -19.80 -8.78 -28.83
CA HIS A 217 -18.52 -9.42 -28.51
C HIS A 217 -18.47 -10.94 -28.78
N LEU A 218 -19.62 -11.58 -29.05
CA LEU A 218 -19.70 -13.00 -29.37
C LEU A 218 -19.03 -13.37 -30.71
N GLU A 219 -19.00 -12.47 -31.69
CA GLU A 219 -18.53 -12.80 -33.04
C GLU A 219 -17.00 -12.98 -33.13
N TYR A 220 -16.23 -12.33 -32.24
CA TYR A 220 -14.76 -12.31 -32.35
C TYR A 220 -14.04 -13.42 -31.55
N GLN A 221 -14.70 -14.10 -30.61
CA GLN A 221 -14.05 -15.01 -29.65
C GLN A 221 -14.49 -16.50 -29.77
N SER A 222 -15.24 -16.85 -30.81
CA SER A 222 -15.94 -18.14 -30.94
C SER A 222 -15.08 -19.39 -31.18
N SER A 223 -13.76 -19.31 -31.40
CA SER A 223 -13.01 -20.46 -31.95
C SER A 223 -12.67 -21.59 -30.98
N ASN A 224 -12.81 -21.42 -29.65
CA ASN A 224 -12.25 -22.37 -28.67
C ASN A 224 -13.21 -22.89 -27.58
N PHE A 225 -14.52 -22.63 -27.64
CA PHE A 225 -15.43 -22.96 -26.53
C PHE A 225 -16.52 -23.96 -26.90
N THR A 226 -16.89 -24.76 -25.90
CA THR A 226 -18.05 -25.64 -26.02
C THR A 226 -19.32 -24.80 -26.04
N GLU A 227 -20.30 -25.21 -26.84
CA GLU A 227 -21.61 -24.54 -26.94
C GLU A 227 -22.29 -24.38 -25.57
N GLU A 228 -22.02 -25.31 -24.64
CA GLU A 228 -22.53 -25.28 -23.28
C GLU A 228 -21.92 -24.14 -22.44
N GLU A 229 -20.61 -23.87 -22.57
CA GLU A 229 -19.93 -22.78 -21.86
C GLU A 229 -20.35 -21.39 -22.35
N MET A 230 -20.79 -21.28 -23.61
CA MET A 230 -21.29 -20.03 -24.19
C MET A 230 -22.80 -19.81 -23.97
N SER A 231 -23.51 -20.80 -23.42
CA SER A 231 -24.97 -20.74 -23.30
C SER A 231 -25.41 -19.75 -22.20
N THR A 232 -25.88 -18.56 -22.60
CA THR A 232 -26.46 -17.57 -21.66
C THR A 232 -27.70 -18.13 -20.95
N ILE A 233 -28.38 -19.13 -21.53
CA ILE A 233 -29.45 -19.91 -20.90
C ILE A 233 -28.95 -20.65 -19.66
N HIS A 234 -27.79 -21.32 -19.75
CA HIS A 234 -27.21 -22.06 -18.62
C HIS A 234 -26.83 -21.10 -17.49
N ARG A 235 -26.24 -19.96 -17.83
CA ARG A 235 -25.89 -18.90 -16.87
C ARG A 235 -27.11 -18.34 -16.16
N THR A 236 -28.16 -18.03 -16.91
CA THR A 236 -29.46 -17.57 -16.37
C THR A 236 -30.04 -18.54 -15.36
N LYS A 237 -30.14 -19.82 -15.73
CA LYS A 237 -30.64 -20.88 -14.84
C LYS A 237 -29.79 -21.01 -13.59
N THR A 238 -28.47 -20.97 -13.74
CA THR A 238 -27.53 -21.09 -12.62
C THR A 238 -27.67 -19.95 -11.63
N LEU A 239 -27.70 -18.69 -12.10
CA LEU A 239 -27.84 -17.52 -11.21
C LEU A 239 -29.19 -17.51 -10.47
N ASN A 240 -30.29 -17.86 -11.14
CA ASN A 240 -31.60 -17.99 -10.48
C ASN A 240 -31.60 -19.09 -9.41
N ASN A 241 -31.02 -20.26 -9.72
CA ASN A 241 -30.95 -21.36 -8.75
C ASN A 241 -30.03 -21.03 -7.56
N LEU A 242 -28.93 -20.30 -7.80
CA LEU A 242 -28.05 -19.78 -6.75
C LEU A 242 -28.81 -18.81 -5.82
N LEU A 243 -29.61 -17.89 -6.37
CA LEU A 243 -30.45 -17.01 -5.54
C LEU A 243 -31.44 -17.81 -4.70
N THR A 244 -32.16 -18.75 -5.29
CA THR A 244 -33.09 -19.62 -4.54
C THR A 244 -32.35 -20.42 -3.46
N ALA A 245 -31.17 -20.97 -3.74
CA ALA A 245 -30.38 -21.69 -2.76
C ALA A 245 -29.89 -20.80 -1.61
N LEU A 246 -29.43 -19.58 -1.88
CA LEU A 246 -28.89 -18.66 -0.87
C LEU A 246 -29.95 -17.89 -0.09
N VAL A 247 -31.05 -17.52 -0.74
CA VAL A 247 -32.12 -16.69 -0.17
C VAL A 247 -33.20 -17.55 0.48
N GLU A 248 -33.78 -18.49 -0.26
CA GLU A 248 -34.94 -19.26 0.19
C GLU A 248 -34.52 -20.48 1.02
N LYS A 249 -33.54 -21.25 0.54
CA LYS A 249 -33.05 -22.46 1.22
C LYS A 249 -31.97 -22.17 2.27
N ASN A 250 -31.34 -21.00 2.19
CA ASN A 250 -30.20 -20.60 3.03
C ASN A 250 -29.14 -21.72 3.13
N THR A 251 -28.78 -22.34 2.00
CA THR A 251 -27.97 -23.59 1.92
C THR A 251 -26.66 -23.56 2.73
N PHE A 252 -26.04 -22.38 2.85
CA PHE A 252 -24.78 -22.18 3.58
C PHE A 252 -24.95 -21.54 4.96
N ASN A 253 -26.20 -21.36 5.40
CA ASN A 253 -26.56 -20.64 6.61
C ASN A 253 -25.87 -19.26 6.70
N LEU A 254 -25.85 -18.50 5.59
CA LEU A 254 -25.18 -17.20 5.52
C LEU A 254 -26.03 -16.08 6.13
N ARG A 255 -27.36 -16.23 6.17
CA ARG A 255 -28.28 -15.21 6.69
C ARG A 255 -27.96 -14.80 8.13
N ARG A 256 -27.41 -15.72 8.95
CA ARG A 256 -26.96 -15.42 10.33
C ARG A 256 -25.89 -14.33 10.41
N PHE A 257 -25.16 -14.08 9.32
CA PHE A 257 -24.13 -13.05 9.23
C PHE A 257 -24.68 -11.71 8.73
N ASP A 258 -25.98 -11.61 8.40
CA ASP A 258 -26.58 -10.34 7.94
C ASP A 258 -26.89 -9.35 9.08
N ILE A 259 -26.72 -9.78 10.34
CA ILE A 259 -26.84 -8.92 11.52
C ILE A 259 -25.90 -7.71 11.47
N SER A 260 -24.79 -7.81 10.73
CA SER A 260 -23.86 -6.71 10.49
C SER A 260 -23.33 -6.78 9.07
N SER A 261 -23.32 -5.63 8.39
CA SER A 261 -22.73 -5.50 7.06
C SER A 261 -21.23 -5.81 7.04
N TRP A 262 -20.58 -5.84 8.21
CA TRP A 262 -19.16 -6.08 8.39
C TRP A 262 -18.79 -7.55 8.57
N LEU A 263 -19.72 -8.48 8.73
CA LEU A 263 -19.34 -9.91 8.86
C LEU A 263 -19.15 -10.57 7.49
N LEU A 264 -19.98 -10.16 6.53
CA LEU A 264 -20.04 -10.72 5.20
C LEU A 264 -19.75 -9.63 4.16
N GLN A 265 -18.64 -9.76 3.44
CA GLN A 265 -18.18 -8.75 2.49
C GLN A 265 -18.76 -8.95 1.09
N SER A 266 -18.62 -10.18 0.56
CA SER A 266 -19.08 -10.51 -0.79
C SER A 266 -19.43 -11.99 -0.92
N ILE A 267 -20.30 -12.28 -1.87
CA ILE A 267 -20.58 -13.62 -2.40
C ILE A 267 -20.26 -13.51 -3.88
N GLU A 268 -19.08 -13.98 -4.26
CA GLU A 268 -18.59 -13.89 -5.63
C GLU A 268 -18.81 -15.22 -6.35
N VAL A 269 -19.53 -15.17 -7.46
CA VAL A 269 -19.81 -16.31 -8.33
C VAL A 269 -18.93 -16.18 -9.57
N SER A 270 -18.25 -17.25 -9.98
CA SER A 270 -17.47 -17.24 -11.22
C SER A 270 -18.35 -16.92 -12.42
N LYS A 271 -17.76 -16.36 -13.48
CA LYS A 271 -18.50 -16.06 -14.72
C LYS A 271 -19.22 -17.27 -15.32
N ALA A 272 -18.60 -18.45 -15.22
CA ALA A 272 -19.16 -19.72 -15.65
C ALA A 272 -20.29 -20.24 -14.73
N GLY A 273 -20.48 -19.65 -13.54
CA GLY A 273 -21.50 -20.07 -12.58
C GLY A 273 -21.17 -21.37 -11.84
N THR A 274 -20.06 -22.05 -12.15
CA THR A 274 -19.70 -23.39 -11.64
C THR A 274 -19.01 -23.40 -10.28
N ARG A 275 -18.52 -22.25 -9.82
CA ARG A 275 -17.84 -22.12 -8.52
C ARG A 275 -18.00 -20.70 -7.99
N GLY A 276 -17.76 -20.52 -6.72
CA GLY A 276 -17.71 -19.20 -6.13
C GLY A 276 -17.01 -19.21 -4.80
N PHE A 277 -17.07 -18.08 -4.11
CA PHE A 277 -16.60 -18.00 -2.75
C PHE A 277 -17.30 -16.91 -1.97
N VAL A 278 -17.22 -17.05 -0.65
CA VAL A 278 -17.74 -16.10 0.32
C VAL A 278 -16.56 -15.44 1.03
N LYS A 279 -16.51 -14.11 1.00
CA LYS A 279 -15.51 -13.32 1.74
C LYS A 279 -16.11 -12.84 3.07
N PHE A 280 -15.41 -13.12 4.15
CA PHE A 280 -15.71 -12.62 5.49
C PHE A 280 -14.63 -11.60 5.91
N TYR A 281 -15.00 -10.52 6.59
CA TYR A 281 -14.01 -9.62 7.18
C TYR A 281 -13.34 -10.30 8.39
N ASN A 282 -12.01 -10.14 8.51
CA ASN A 282 -11.27 -10.78 9.60
C ASN A 282 -10.90 -9.83 10.77
N SER A 283 -11.19 -8.52 10.75
CA SER A 283 -10.75 -7.59 11.82
C SER A 283 -11.60 -6.32 11.97
N ASP A 284 -11.64 -5.74 13.16
CA ASP A 284 -12.13 -4.37 13.49
C ASP A 284 -11.24 -3.25 12.88
N PRO A 285 -11.71 -1.98 12.83
CA PRO A 285 -12.74 -1.39 11.97
C PRO A 285 -12.13 -1.03 10.57
N PRO A 286 -12.80 -0.27 9.66
CA PRO A 286 -12.40 -0.20 8.25
C PRO A 286 -11.11 0.60 8.07
N VAL A 287 -10.07 -0.08 7.60
CA VAL A 287 -8.90 0.59 7.00
C VAL A 287 -9.29 1.02 5.58
N PRO A 288 -8.77 2.17 5.09
CA PRO A 288 -9.08 2.69 3.77
C PRO A 288 -9.03 1.62 2.65
N PRO A 289 -9.89 1.72 1.62
CA PRO A 289 -10.07 0.74 0.54
C PRO A 289 -8.78 0.20 -0.10
N HIS A 290 -7.73 1.03 -0.16
CA HIS A 290 -6.46 0.70 -0.80
C HIS A 290 -5.57 -0.28 -0.01
N MET A 291 -5.89 -0.64 1.24
CA MET A 291 -5.13 -1.59 2.07
C MET A 291 -5.90 -2.89 2.41
N GLN A 292 -6.94 -3.23 1.64
CA GLN A 292 -7.92 -4.25 2.02
C GLN A 292 -7.61 -5.68 1.53
N ASP A 293 -6.82 -5.88 0.47
CA ASP A 293 -6.83 -7.15 -0.28
C ASP A 293 -6.37 -8.39 0.51
N HIS A 294 -5.61 -8.23 1.60
CA HIS A 294 -5.09 -9.37 2.35
C HIS A 294 -5.96 -9.81 3.55
N ARG A 295 -7.03 -9.11 3.95
CA ARG A 295 -7.69 -9.31 5.27
C ARG A 295 -8.99 -10.12 5.28
N PHE A 296 -9.27 -10.92 4.26
CA PHE A 296 -10.53 -11.67 4.19
C PHE A 296 -10.34 -13.17 4.36
N THR A 297 -11.22 -13.82 5.12
CA THR A 297 -11.32 -15.28 5.10
C THR A 297 -12.19 -15.63 3.92
N ARG A 298 -11.66 -16.48 3.05
CA ARG A 298 -12.35 -16.93 1.84
C ARG A 298 -12.82 -18.36 2.05
N SER A 299 -14.12 -18.61 1.95
CA SER A 299 -14.67 -19.96 1.88
C SER A 299 -15.14 -20.23 0.45
N ASN A 300 -14.48 -21.16 -0.24
CA ASN A 300 -14.82 -21.54 -1.60
C ASN A 300 -16.00 -22.51 -1.60
N PHE A 301 -16.88 -22.37 -2.59
CA PHE A 301 -17.96 -23.31 -2.86
C PHE A 301 -17.98 -23.73 -4.32
N GLU A 302 -18.49 -24.93 -4.55
CA GLU A 302 -18.72 -25.51 -5.87
C GLU A 302 -20.22 -25.50 -6.17
N VAL A 303 -20.53 -25.35 -7.45
CA VAL A 303 -21.90 -25.26 -7.96
C VAL A 303 -22.06 -26.32 -9.03
N SER A 304 -23.04 -27.20 -8.87
CA SER A 304 -23.33 -28.27 -9.82
C SER A 304 -24.82 -28.30 -10.17
N SER A 305 -25.15 -29.06 -11.22
CA SER A 305 -26.51 -29.22 -11.73
C SER A 305 -27.21 -27.88 -11.99
N GLN A 306 -26.51 -26.96 -12.68
CA GLN A 306 -27.01 -25.62 -13.03
C GLN A 306 -27.43 -24.81 -11.80
N GLY A 307 -26.67 -24.86 -10.70
CA GLY A 307 -27.00 -24.10 -9.48
C GLY A 307 -27.93 -24.79 -8.49
N ARG A 308 -28.47 -25.97 -8.82
CA ARG A 308 -29.40 -26.70 -7.92
C ARG A 308 -28.69 -27.28 -6.69
N HIS A 309 -27.41 -27.59 -6.81
CA HIS A 309 -26.58 -28.11 -5.74
C HIS A 309 -25.39 -27.19 -5.50
N MET A 310 -25.21 -26.80 -4.24
CA MET A 310 -24.09 -25.98 -3.78
C MET A 310 -23.46 -26.67 -2.59
N THR A 311 -22.15 -26.85 -2.63
CA THR A 311 -21.39 -27.47 -1.53
C THR A 311 -20.18 -26.61 -1.24
N TRP A 312 -19.79 -26.53 0.04
CA TRP A 312 -18.49 -25.99 0.37
C TRP A 312 -17.42 -26.87 -0.26
N ALA A 313 -16.47 -26.26 -0.98
CA ALA A 313 -15.33 -26.99 -1.48
C ALA A 313 -14.57 -27.59 -0.28
N PRO A 314 -14.07 -28.83 -0.36
CA PRO A 314 -13.31 -29.44 0.72
C PRO A 314 -12.21 -28.48 1.19
N ARG A 315 -12.27 -28.08 2.47
CA ARG A 315 -11.22 -27.24 3.03
C ARG A 315 -9.96 -28.10 3.08
N THR A 316 -8.96 -27.78 2.24
CA THR A 316 -7.59 -28.11 2.61
C THR A 316 -7.35 -27.55 4.01
N PRO A 317 -6.74 -28.31 4.94
CA PRO A 317 -6.44 -27.82 6.28
C PRO A 317 -5.78 -26.45 6.16
N PRO A 318 -6.26 -25.42 6.88
CA PRO A 318 -5.71 -24.09 6.75
C PRO A 318 -4.21 -24.17 7.06
N LYS A 319 -3.40 -23.83 6.06
CA LYS A 319 -1.97 -23.64 6.25
C LYS A 319 -1.77 -22.40 7.11
N PHE A 320 -0.62 -22.27 7.75
CA PHE A 320 -0.25 -21.03 8.45
C PHE A 320 -0.40 -19.80 7.53
N THR A 321 -0.09 -19.95 6.24
CA THR A 321 -0.26 -18.93 5.18
C THR A 321 -1.70 -18.53 4.90
N ASP A 322 -2.66 -19.35 5.31
CA ASP A 322 -4.09 -19.11 5.08
C ASP A 322 -4.72 -18.32 6.25
N MET A 323 -3.92 -18.02 7.29
CA MET A 323 -4.37 -17.17 8.38
C MET A 323 -4.52 -15.71 7.95
N PRO A 324 -5.42 -14.95 8.60
CA PRO A 324 -5.51 -13.53 8.35
C PRO A 324 -4.15 -12.84 8.62
N PRO A 325 -3.67 -11.94 7.75
CA PRO A 325 -2.35 -11.31 7.89
C PRO A 325 -2.17 -10.56 9.21
N HIS A 326 -3.24 -10.03 9.80
CA HIS A 326 -3.15 -9.35 11.09
C HIS A 326 -2.92 -10.34 12.25
N ILE A 327 -3.47 -11.57 12.17
CA ILE A 327 -3.17 -12.66 13.11
C ILE A 327 -1.74 -13.12 12.90
N MET A 328 -1.34 -13.33 11.64
CA MET A 328 0.04 -13.68 11.30
C MET A 328 1.01 -12.62 11.83
N SER A 329 0.75 -11.33 11.57
CA SER A 329 1.52 -10.21 12.06
C SER A 329 1.60 -10.21 13.59
N ARG A 330 0.49 -10.45 14.30
CA ARG A 330 0.51 -10.61 15.76
C ARG A 330 1.39 -11.78 16.20
N ILE A 331 1.26 -12.95 15.57
CA ILE A 331 2.09 -14.12 15.86
C ILE A 331 3.56 -13.78 15.63
N TYR A 332 3.91 -13.14 14.52
CA TYR A 332 5.28 -12.72 14.25
C TYR A 332 5.78 -11.70 15.26
N LYS A 333 4.97 -10.71 15.62
CA LYS A 333 5.30 -9.74 16.66
C LYS A 333 5.60 -10.43 17.99
N PHE A 334 4.74 -11.37 18.41
CA PHE A 334 4.98 -12.15 19.62
C PHE A 334 6.22 -13.04 19.51
N ALA A 335 6.46 -13.65 18.36
CA ALA A 335 7.55 -14.59 18.16
C ALA A 335 8.91 -13.89 17.94
N CYS A 336 8.89 -12.63 17.50
CA CYS A 336 10.07 -11.78 17.31
C CYS A 336 10.38 -10.91 18.53
N TYR A 337 9.42 -10.72 19.43
CA TYR A 337 9.62 -9.94 20.64
C TYR A 337 10.40 -10.73 21.69
N ASN A 338 11.43 -10.09 22.22
CA ASN A 338 12.23 -10.58 23.32
C ASN A 338 12.43 -9.44 24.33
N PRO A 339 11.96 -9.60 25.58
CA PRO A 339 12.09 -8.57 26.60
C PRO A 339 13.55 -8.23 26.94
N TYR A 340 14.51 -9.13 26.66
CA TYR A 340 15.94 -8.91 26.88
C TYR A 340 16.66 -8.32 25.66
N GLY A 341 15.94 -8.09 24.56
CA GLY A 341 16.50 -7.64 23.30
C GLY A 341 17.12 -8.76 22.47
N VAL A 342 17.78 -8.34 21.40
CA VAL A 342 18.34 -9.21 20.36
C VAL A 342 19.83 -8.92 20.23
N THR A 343 20.66 -9.97 20.27
CA THR A 343 22.12 -9.82 20.21
C THR A 343 22.72 -10.57 19.04
N PHE A 344 23.39 -9.85 18.14
CA PHE A 344 24.25 -10.41 17.10
C PHE A 344 25.67 -10.57 17.65
N ASN A 345 26.09 -11.80 17.89
CA ASN A 345 27.46 -12.08 18.30
C ASN A 345 28.35 -12.29 17.08
N LEU A 346 29.28 -11.36 16.87
CA LEU A 346 30.19 -11.35 15.73
C LEU A 346 31.32 -12.37 15.85
N ASP A 347 31.60 -12.88 17.05
CA ASP A 347 32.66 -13.86 17.25
C ASP A 347 32.15 -15.29 16.97
N THR A 348 30.93 -15.58 17.41
CA THR A 348 30.29 -16.89 17.22
C THR A 348 29.44 -16.99 15.96
N HIS A 349 29.21 -15.87 15.28
CA HIS A 349 28.32 -15.76 14.12
C HIS A 349 26.87 -16.20 14.43
N THR A 350 26.39 -15.93 15.65
CA THR A 350 25.06 -16.33 16.12
C THR A 350 24.15 -15.13 16.40
N LEU A 351 22.84 -15.33 16.20
CA LEU A 351 21.79 -14.40 16.63
C LEU A 351 21.11 -14.97 17.88
N HIS A 352 21.16 -14.22 18.97
CA HIS A 352 20.47 -14.54 20.21
C HIS A 352 19.25 -13.64 20.39
N GLY A 353 18.23 -14.20 21.02
CA GLY A 353 17.01 -13.48 21.37
C GLY A 353 15.90 -13.52 20.32
N VAL A 354 16.13 -14.11 19.15
CA VAL A 354 15.09 -14.37 18.15
C VAL A 354 15.13 -15.84 17.75
N ASN A 355 13.97 -16.47 17.61
CA ASN A 355 13.89 -17.81 17.06
C ASN A 355 14.16 -17.77 15.54
N MET A 356 15.35 -18.22 15.13
CA MET A 356 15.77 -18.22 13.73
C MET A 356 14.94 -19.17 12.85
N ASP A 357 14.30 -20.19 13.44
CA ASP A 357 13.46 -21.13 12.70
C ASP A 357 12.29 -20.42 12.03
N LEU A 358 11.76 -19.34 12.62
CA LEU A 358 10.67 -18.54 12.05
C LEU A 358 11.01 -17.93 10.68
N PHE A 359 12.29 -17.68 10.41
CA PHE A 359 12.76 -17.11 9.13
C PHE A 359 12.89 -18.16 8.02
N HIS A 360 12.81 -19.45 8.38
CA HIS A 360 12.84 -20.55 7.42
C HIS A 360 11.45 -20.83 6.80
N TRP A 361 10.35 -20.31 7.39
CA TRP A 361 8.95 -20.59 6.99
C TRP A 361 8.44 -19.81 5.76
N GLY A 362 9.29 -19.63 4.75
CA GLY A 362 8.90 -19.29 3.38
C GLY A 362 9.01 -17.81 2.98
N ARG A 363 9.26 -17.58 1.67
CA ARG A 363 9.38 -16.25 1.03
C ARG A 363 8.08 -15.41 1.06
N PHE A 364 6.96 -16.03 1.45
CA PHE A 364 5.64 -15.59 1.01
C PHE A 364 4.89 -14.71 2.02
N VAL A 365 5.37 -14.62 3.26
CA VAL A 365 4.51 -14.13 4.36
C VAL A 365 4.86 -12.73 4.83
N LEU A 366 6.15 -12.40 4.93
CA LEU A 366 6.66 -11.06 5.15
C LEU A 366 7.97 -10.98 4.39
N GLY A 367 8.20 -9.91 3.63
CA GLY A 367 9.52 -9.70 3.05
C GLY A 367 10.57 -9.72 4.16
N ASN A 368 11.79 -10.22 3.92
CA ASN A 368 12.86 -10.20 4.94
C ASN A 368 13.03 -8.80 5.58
N ALA A 369 12.71 -7.74 4.82
CA ALA A 369 12.72 -6.35 5.28
C ALA A 369 11.63 -6.02 6.32
N GLU A 370 10.40 -6.54 6.17
CA GLU A 370 9.28 -6.28 7.10
C GLU A 370 9.48 -7.02 8.42
N LEU A 371 10.01 -8.24 8.36
CA LEU A 371 10.33 -9.01 9.55
C LEU A 371 11.52 -8.40 10.30
N ALA A 372 12.57 -8.01 9.57
CA ALA A 372 13.70 -7.27 10.15
C ALA A 372 13.26 -5.94 10.79
N SER A 373 12.35 -5.21 10.15
CA SER A 373 11.72 -4.03 10.71
C SER A 373 10.97 -4.35 12.00
N SER A 374 10.16 -5.41 12.02
CA SER A 374 9.42 -5.82 13.21
C SER A 374 10.36 -6.20 14.36
N VAL A 375 11.47 -6.89 14.09
CA VAL A 375 12.47 -7.23 15.12
C VAL A 375 13.12 -5.96 15.66
N SER A 376 13.59 -5.05 14.81
CA SER A 376 14.24 -3.82 15.28
C SER A 376 13.29 -2.93 16.09
N HIS A 377 12.05 -2.72 15.64
CA HIS A 377 11.09 -1.85 16.34
C HIS A 377 10.61 -2.37 17.69
N MET A 378 10.70 -3.69 17.91
CA MET A 378 10.16 -4.33 19.10
C MET A 378 11.24 -4.71 20.10
N ASN A 379 12.52 -4.63 19.72
CA ASN A 379 13.61 -5.14 20.52
C ASN A 379 14.79 -4.18 20.54
N ARG A 380 15.44 -4.09 21.70
CA ARG A 380 16.77 -3.50 21.77
C ARG A 380 17.75 -4.38 20.97
N VAL A 381 18.36 -3.81 19.93
CA VAL A 381 19.36 -4.52 19.10
C VAL A 381 20.78 -4.25 19.59
N THR A 382 21.52 -5.32 19.87
CA THR A 382 22.93 -5.28 20.27
C THR A 382 23.79 -6.01 19.24
N ILE A 383 24.88 -5.39 18.80
CA ILE A 383 25.96 -6.07 18.08
C ILE A 383 27.10 -6.28 19.07
N LYS A 384 27.51 -7.52 19.30
CA LYS A 384 28.55 -7.88 20.26
C LYS A 384 29.80 -8.39 19.56
N ALA A 385 30.96 -7.91 20.01
CA ALA A 385 32.27 -8.47 19.65
C ALA A 385 33.18 -8.49 20.88
N THR A 386 34.10 -9.45 20.91
CA THR A 386 35.05 -9.64 22.01
C THR A 386 36.50 -9.64 21.53
N SER A 387 37.42 -9.27 22.40
CA SER A 387 38.85 -9.36 22.15
C SER A 387 39.61 -9.65 23.43
N ASP A 388 40.74 -10.34 23.33
CA ASP A 388 41.67 -10.63 24.42
C ASP A 388 42.83 -9.62 24.50
N ARG A 389 42.83 -8.58 23.65
CA ARG A 389 43.92 -7.59 23.52
C ARG A 389 43.43 -6.18 23.76
N VAL A 390 44.24 -5.40 24.50
CA VAL A 390 44.00 -3.97 24.72
C VAL A 390 44.19 -3.15 23.44
N VAL A 391 45.04 -3.59 22.52
CA VAL A 391 45.14 -3.06 21.16
C VAL A 391 44.47 -4.04 20.22
N THR A 392 43.33 -3.65 19.63
CA THR A 392 42.48 -4.58 18.89
C THR A 392 41.72 -3.90 17.76
N ASN A 393 41.33 -4.68 16.76
CA ASN A 393 40.38 -4.31 15.72
C ASN A 393 39.16 -5.26 15.73
N PHE A 394 38.99 -6.05 16.80
CA PHE A 394 37.95 -7.08 16.93
C PHE A 394 37.86 -8.00 15.71
N ASN A 395 39.01 -8.52 15.28
CA ASN A 395 39.16 -9.37 14.09
C ASN A 395 38.63 -8.69 12.80
N GLY A 396 38.85 -7.38 12.69
CA GLY A 396 38.38 -6.55 11.58
C GLY A 396 36.86 -6.57 11.40
N PHE A 397 36.12 -6.90 12.46
CA PHE A 397 34.66 -7.06 12.41
C PHE A 397 34.19 -7.89 11.22
N GLY A 398 34.98 -8.89 10.79
CA GLY A 398 34.89 -9.49 9.46
C GLY A 398 33.50 -10.06 9.13
N TYR A 399 32.77 -10.50 10.15
CA TYR A 399 31.41 -10.99 9.99
C TYR A 399 30.39 -9.89 9.64
N ILE A 400 30.59 -8.64 10.09
CA ILE A 400 29.74 -7.50 9.70
C ILE A 400 29.77 -7.34 8.18
N ASN A 401 30.96 -7.43 7.56
CA ASN A 401 31.10 -7.33 6.12
C ASN A 401 30.40 -8.50 5.40
N HIS A 402 30.46 -9.71 5.95
CA HIS A 402 29.71 -10.85 5.42
C HIS A 402 28.18 -10.67 5.54
N LEU A 403 27.70 -10.05 6.61
CA LEU A 403 26.28 -9.78 6.83
C LEU A 403 25.73 -8.61 5.98
N THR A 404 26.60 -7.74 5.50
CA THR A 404 26.23 -6.48 4.80
C THR A 404 26.51 -6.50 3.30
N LEU A 405 27.31 -7.45 2.81
CA LEU A 405 27.61 -7.59 1.38
C LEU A 405 26.62 -8.55 0.70
N GLN A 406 25.91 -8.04 -0.31
CA GLN A 406 24.86 -8.72 -1.10
C GLN A 406 25.27 -10.01 -1.84
N LYS A 407 26.55 -10.41 -1.79
CA LYS A 407 27.07 -11.54 -2.57
C LYS A 407 26.80 -12.92 -1.96
N SER A 408 26.34 -13.00 -0.72
CA SER A 408 26.00 -14.28 -0.11
C SER A 408 24.64 -14.79 -0.61
N LYS A 409 24.58 -16.04 -1.09
CA LYS A 409 23.35 -16.76 -1.45
C LYS A 409 22.45 -17.08 -0.22
N HIS A 410 22.93 -16.82 1.00
CA HIS A 410 22.21 -17.11 2.25
C HIS A 410 21.21 -15.98 2.60
N ARG A 411 20.12 -16.32 3.31
CA ARG A 411 19.02 -15.38 3.65
C ARG A 411 19.32 -14.48 4.87
N ALA A 412 20.19 -14.92 5.78
CA ALA A 412 20.53 -14.21 7.01
C ALA A 412 21.10 -12.78 6.81
N PRO A 413 21.94 -12.50 5.80
CA PRO A 413 22.46 -11.14 5.54
C PRO A 413 21.38 -10.08 5.30
N LYS A 414 20.28 -10.44 4.61
CA LYS A 414 19.19 -9.48 4.32
C LYS A 414 18.40 -9.07 5.57
N ILE A 415 18.33 -9.95 6.57
CA ILE A 415 17.63 -9.66 7.84
C ILE A 415 18.50 -8.73 8.67
N PHE A 416 19.80 -9.02 8.80
CA PHE A 416 20.72 -8.13 9.49
C PHE A 416 20.75 -6.75 8.84
N GLU A 417 20.93 -6.67 7.51
CA GLU A 417 20.86 -5.41 6.77
C GLU A 417 19.51 -4.69 7.01
N GLY A 418 18.39 -5.40 6.96
CA GLY A 418 17.08 -4.84 7.29
C GLY A 418 17.03 -4.29 8.71
N MET A 419 17.59 -5.00 9.70
CA MET A 419 17.55 -4.59 11.10
C MET A 419 18.39 -3.35 11.36
N ILE A 420 19.60 -3.30 10.80
CA ILE A 420 20.49 -2.14 10.87
C ILE A 420 19.88 -0.94 10.15
N ASN A 421 19.26 -1.15 8.98
CA ASN A 421 18.58 -0.09 8.25
C ASN A 421 17.36 0.47 9.00
N GLN A 422 16.64 -0.37 9.75
CA GLN A 422 15.45 0.04 10.51
C GLN A 422 15.81 0.67 11.87
N ALA A 423 16.94 0.28 12.46
CA ALA A 423 17.54 0.99 13.58
C ALA A 423 17.92 2.45 13.25
N ARG A 424 17.83 2.87 11.98
CA ARG A 424 17.99 4.27 11.55
C ARG A 424 16.79 5.15 11.89
N THR A 425 15.60 4.57 12.05
CA THR A 425 14.33 5.32 12.15
C THR A 425 13.67 5.18 13.52
N ASP A 426 14.12 4.24 14.34
CA ASP A 426 13.48 3.89 15.60
C ASP A 426 14.02 4.75 16.78
N PRO A 427 13.17 5.18 17.74
CA PRO A 427 13.60 5.86 18.96
C PRO A 427 14.59 5.08 19.83
N GLU A 428 14.55 3.75 19.84
CA GLU A 428 15.43 2.91 20.67
C GLU A 428 16.82 2.74 20.01
N PRO A 429 17.91 3.06 20.72
CA PRO A 429 19.24 3.08 20.11
C PRO A 429 19.86 1.69 19.96
N LEU A 430 20.35 1.38 18.76
CA LEU A 430 21.26 0.26 18.53
C LEU A 430 22.52 0.41 19.40
N THR A 431 22.93 -0.69 20.06
CA THR A 431 24.14 -0.74 20.90
C THR A 431 25.21 -1.62 20.24
N LEU A 432 26.42 -1.11 20.04
CA LEU A 432 27.60 -1.94 19.73
C LEU A 432 28.35 -2.25 21.03
N SER A 433 28.24 -3.49 21.53
CA SER A 433 28.91 -3.96 22.73
C SER A 433 30.28 -4.55 22.40
N LEU A 434 31.33 -3.84 22.76
CA LEU A 434 32.73 -4.23 22.55
C LEU A 434 33.33 -4.63 23.90
N GLU A 435 33.67 -5.91 24.07
CA GLU A 435 34.19 -6.42 25.34
C GLU A 435 35.65 -6.86 25.21
N ILE A 436 36.51 -6.42 26.12
CA ILE A 436 37.95 -6.69 26.10
C ILE A 436 38.34 -7.45 27.37
N TYR A 437 38.98 -8.59 27.20
CA TYR A 437 39.41 -9.52 28.24
C TYR A 437 40.94 -9.69 28.21
N PRO A 438 41.72 -8.68 28.65
CA PRO A 438 43.16 -8.74 28.58
C PRO A 438 43.73 -9.83 29.50
N SER A 439 44.87 -10.41 29.12
CA SER A 439 45.61 -11.37 29.94
C SER A 439 46.33 -10.75 31.15
N HIS A 440 46.37 -9.42 31.24
CA HIS A 440 47.05 -8.65 32.28
C HIS A 440 46.18 -7.50 32.76
N ALA A 441 46.53 -6.90 33.91
CA ALA A 441 45.86 -5.70 34.40
C ALA A 441 46.06 -4.54 33.42
N ALA A 442 44.95 -3.91 33.03
CA ALA A 442 44.93 -2.77 32.12
C ALA A 442 43.77 -1.83 32.50
N THR A 443 43.78 -0.61 31.97
CA THR A 443 42.72 0.39 32.13
C THR A 443 42.16 0.79 30.77
N LEU A 444 41.02 1.49 30.73
CA LEU A 444 40.50 2.06 29.47
C LEU A 444 41.49 3.04 28.80
N SER A 445 42.43 3.61 29.55
CA SER A 445 43.49 4.47 28.99
C SER A 445 44.52 3.69 28.17
N ASP A 446 44.68 2.39 28.43
CA ASP A 446 45.58 1.49 27.69
C ASP A 446 44.93 0.95 26.40
N VAL A 447 43.59 0.93 26.37
CA VAL A 447 42.82 0.39 25.24
C VAL A 447 42.97 1.26 24.00
N ARG A 448 43.23 0.61 22.85
CA ARG A 448 43.27 1.19 21.51
C ARG A 448 42.44 0.31 20.57
N VAL A 449 41.41 0.90 19.96
CA VAL A 449 40.53 0.19 19.05
C VAL A 449 40.66 0.79 17.65
N ASP A 450 41.02 -0.03 16.68
CA ASP A 450 40.90 0.32 15.28
C ASP A 450 39.44 0.13 14.82
N ILE A 451 38.85 1.21 14.32
CA ILE A 451 37.44 1.29 13.92
C ILE A 451 37.25 1.29 12.40
N GLU A 452 38.30 1.03 11.62
CA GLU A 452 38.24 0.97 10.14
C GLU A 452 37.02 0.16 9.66
N SER A 453 36.86 -1.07 10.16
CA SER A 453 35.78 -1.94 9.68
C SER A 453 34.40 -1.53 10.22
N ILE A 454 34.32 -0.83 11.36
CA ILE A 454 33.08 -0.23 11.86
C ILE A 454 32.66 0.96 10.98
N MET A 455 33.58 1.64 10.29
CA MET A 455 33.24 2.74 9.38
C MET A 455 32.20 2.35 8.34
N HIS A 456 32.17 1.08 7.93
CA HIS A 456 31.13 0.58 7.03
C HIS A 456 29.71 0.76 7.63
N LEU A 457 29.54 0.44 8.92
CA LEU A 457 28.28 0.67 9.63
C LEU A 457 28.01 2.16 9.83
N LEU A 458 29.02 2.92 10.24
CA LEU A 458 28.88 4.35 10.52
C LEU A 458 28.48 5.16 9.28
N LEU A 459 29.03 4.81 8.11
CA LEU A 459 28.90 5.59 6.87
C LEU A 459 27.87 5.03 5.89
N LYS A 460 27.99 3.74 5.53
CA LYS A 460 27.13 3.13 4.49
C LYS A 460 25.73 2.88 5.02
N TYR A 461 25.64 2.35 6.25
CA TYR A 461 24.38 2.05 6.89
C TYR A 461 23.80 3.24 7.67
N LYS A 462 24.54 4.35 7.76
CA LYS A 462 24.09 5.61 8.39
C LYS A 462 23.45 5.34 9.75
N LEU A 463 24.17 4.67 10.65
CA LEU A 463 23.69 4.37 12.00
C LEU A 463 23.07 5.61 12.64
N HIS A 464 21.93 5.43 13.31
CA HIS A 464 21.19 6.52 13.92
C HIS A 464 22.04 7.30 14.94
N PRO A 465 21.93 8.64 15.04
CA PRO A 465 22.69 9.43 15.99
C PRO A 465 22.56 9.00 17.46
N LYS A 466 21.44 8.37 17.85
CA LYS A 466 21.25 7.84 19.22
C LYS A 466 21.99 6.53 19.46
N ALA A 467 22.47 5.84 18.43
CA ALA A 467 23.23 4.60 18.60
C ALA A 467 24.47 4.85 19.46
N THR A 468 24.90 3.82 20.20
CA THR A 468 26.05 3.92 21.10
C THR A 468 27.00 2.75 20.93
N ILE A 469 28.29 2.99 21.14
CA ILE A 469 29.29 1.94 21.37
C ILE A 469 29.48 1.83 22.88
N LYS A 470 29.18 0.67 23.45
CA LYS A 470 29.48 0.32 24.83
C LYS A 470 30.78 -0.46 24.83
N LEU A 471 31.85 0.14 25.35
CA LEU A 471 33.14 -0.52 25.47
C LEU A 471 33.38 -0.93 26.92
N THR A 472 33.64 -2.21 27.13
CA THR A 472 33.79 -2.84 28.45
C THR A 472 35.12 -3.54 28.54
N LEU A 473 35.91 -3.24 29.57
CA LEU A 473 37.18 -3.89 29.87
C LEU A 473 37.01 -4.74 31.13
N ILE A 474 37.34 -6.02 31.06
CA ILE A 474 37.19 -6.99 32.15
C ILE A 474 38.55 -7.65 32.41
N CYS A 475 39.22 -7.27 33.49
CA CYS A 475 40.54 -7.79 33.83
C CYS A 475 40.46 -9.18 34.51
N PRO A 476 41.56 -9.96 34.51
CA PRO A 476 41.60 -11.29 35.16
C PRO A 476 41.27 -11.27 36.66
N SER A 477 41.48 -10.13 37.34
CA SER A 477 41.11 -9.91 38.74
C SER A 477 39.59 -9.81 38.97
N GLY A 478 38.78 -9.81 37.92
CA GLY A 478 37.34 -9.53 37.97
C GLY A 478 37.01 -8.03 38.00
N TRP A 479 38.01 -7.16 38.04
CA TRP A 479 37.80 -5.71 37.95
C TRP A 479 37.32 -5.32 36.55
N GLN A 480 36.35 -4.39 36.50
CA GLN A 480 35.68 -3.98 35.28
C GLN A 480 35.63 -2.45 35.15
N GLU A 481 35.99 -1.95 33.97
CA GLU A 481 35.73 -0.58 33.54
C GLU A 481 34.80 -0.57 32.31
N GLN A 482 33.95 0.46 32.21
CA GLN A 482 33.04 0.60 31.09
C GLN A 482 32.89 2.06 30.67
N THR A 483 32.82 2.30 29.36
CA THR A 483 32.41 3.59 28.79
C THR A 483 31.28 3.42 27.78
N SER A 484 30.56 4.50 27.52
CA SER A 484 29.59 4.60 26.42
C SER A 484 29.97 5.76 25.51
N ILE A 485 30.05 5.48 24.21
CA ILE A 485 30.50 6.41 23.19
C ILE A 485 29.33 6.68 22.26
N SER A 486 28.92 7.94 22.16
CA SER A 486 27.89 8.38 21.22
C SER A 486 28.38 8.22 19.78
N ILE A 487 27.60 7.54 18.94
CA ILE A 487 27.89 7.43 17.51
C ILE A 487 27.86 8.80 16.83
N ALA A 488 26.91 9.66 17.18
CA ALA A 488 26.85 11.02 16.65
C ALA A 488 28.13 11.81 16.94
N LYS A 489 28.61 11.74 18.18
CA LYS A 489 29.86 12.38 18.59
C LYS A 489 31.03 11.85 17.77
N LEU A 490 31.20 10.53 17.70
CA LEU A 490 32.28 9.90 16.94
C LEU A 490 32.24 10.28 15.45
N GLN A 491 31.06 10.26 14.83
CA GLN A 491 30.86 10.68 13.43
C GLN A 491 31.28 12.14 13.18
N ARG A 492 30.96 13.06 14.09
CA ARG A 492 31.39 14.47 13.98
C ARG A 492 32.89 14.63 14.17
N GLN A 493 33.50 13.87 15.10
CA GLN A 493 34.95 13.85 15.26
C GLN A 493 35.66 13.34 14.00
N LEU A 494 35.14 12.26 13.40
CA LEU A 494 35.63 11.71 12.13
C LEU A 494 35.51 12.73 10.99
N PHE A 495 34.41 13.48 10.91
CA PHE A 495 34.24 14.54 9.92
C PHE A 495 35.32 15.61 10.04
N LEU A 496 35.62 16.07 11.26
CA LEU A 496 36.68 17.05 11.50
C LEU A 496 38.07 16.48 11.17
N LEU A 497 38.34 15.22 11.53
CA LEU A 497 39.60 14.55 11.18
C LEU A 497 39.77 14.46 9.66
N PHE A 498 38.73 14.04 8.93
CA PHE A 498 38.76 13.97 7.47
C PHE A 498 38.89 15.35 6.82
N SER A 499 38.32 16.39 7.42
CA SER A 499 38.48 17.78 6.96
C SER A 499 39.93 18.25 7.05
N ASP A 500 40.60 17.93 8.17
CA ASP A 500 42.03 18.20 8.37
C ASP A 500 42.88 17.43 7.35
N MET A 501 42.58 16.14 7.17
CA MET A 501 43.30 15.29 6.20
C MET A 501 43.17 15.84 4.79
N ILE A 502 41.95 16.19 4.35
CA ILE A 502 41.71 16.79 3.02
C ILE A 502 42.49 18.10 2.86
N SER A 503 42.49 18.95 3.90
CA SER A 503 43.20 20.24 3.90
C SER A 503 44.72 20.08 3.83
N GLU A 504 45.30 19.10 4.52
CA GLU A 504 46.74 18.80 4.43
C GLU A 504 47.10 18.11 3.12
N MET A 505 46.26 17.22 2.60
CA MET A 505 46.48 16.54 1.31
C MET A 505 46.44 17.50 0.13
N LYS A 506 45.72 18.63 0.22
CA LYS A 506 45.80 19.72 -0.79
C LYS A 506 47.22 20.23 -1.01
N LYS A 507 48.07 20.15 0.01
CA LYS A 507 49.46 20.62 -0.03
C LYS A 507 50.42 19.59 -0.67
N LEU A 508 49.98 18.34 -0.85
CA LEU A 508 50.79 17.29 -1.45
C LEU A 508 50.59 17.28 -2.97
N THR A 509 51.67 17.30 -3.73
CA THR A 509 51.65 17.40 -5.20
C THR A 509 51.28 16.08 -5.89
N PHE A 510 51.51 14.91 -5.27
CA PHE A 510 51.15 13.60 -5.84
C PHE A 510 50.84 12.56 -4.76
N LEU A 511 49.62 12.01 -4.78
CA LEU A 511 49.27 10.75 -4.10
C LEU A 511 48.91 9.73 -5.17
N LYS A 512 49.60 8.58 -5.19
CA LYS A 512 49.17 7.45 -6.02
C LYS A 512 47.80 6.99 -5.51
N ARG A 513 46.88 6.70 -6.43
CA ARG A 513 45.58 6.13 -6.06
C ARG A 513 45.80 4.71 -5.56
N PRO A 514 45.36 4.36 -4.34
CA PRO A 514 45.38 2.99 -3.87
C PRO A 514 44.42 2.13 -4.72
N SER A 515 44.74 0.84 -4.86
CA SER A 515 43.92 -0.13 -5.61
C SER A 515 42.70 -0.65 -4.85
N HIS A 516 42.54 -0.31 -3.56
CA HIS A 516 41.49 -0.85 -2.68
C HIS A 516 40.68 0.24 -1.96
N PHE A 517 39.43 -0.09 -1.64
CA PHE A 517 38.46 0.78 -0.95
C PHE A 517 38.79 0.83 0.56
N LEU A 518 39.07 2.02 1.11
CA LEU A 518 39.34 2.28 2.54
C LEU A 518 40.47 1.42 3.12
N THR A 519 41.69 1.93 3.02
CA THR A 519 42.84 1.46 3.80
C THR A 519 43.23 2.57 4.76
N TRP A 520 42.43 2.85 5.79
CA TRP A 520 42.77 3.86 6.79
C TRP A 520 42.62 3.23 8.16
N GLU A 521 43.73 3.09 8.88
CA GLU A 521 43.64 2.67 10.27
C GLU A 521 43.16 3.86 11.10
N LEU A 522 42.00 3.72 11.73
CA LEU A 522 41.35 4.79 12.48
C LEU A 522 41.27 4.37 13.94
N TRP A 523 42.01 5.06 14.79
CA TRP A 523 42.19 4.63 16.17
C TRP A 523 41.38 5.49 17.14
N ILE A 524 40.62 4.83 18.02
CA ILE A 524 40.02 5.44 19.22
C ILE A 524 40.65 4.84 20.49
N ASN A 525 40.67 5.57 21.61
CA ASN A 525 41.03 4.99 22.90
C ASN A 525 39.84 4.34 23.61
N GLY A 526 40.08 3.69 24.75
CA GLY A 526 39.01 3.09 25.56
C GLY A 526 38.01 4.07 26.17
N HIS A 527 38.21 5.38 26.04
CA HIS A 527 37.21 6.40 26.40
C HIS A 527 36.42 6.93 25.18
N GLY A 528 36.68 6.39 23.99
CA GLY A 528 36.04 6.82 22.73
C GLY A 528 36.58 8.11 22.14
N LYS A 529 37.75 8.58 22.60
CA LYS A 529 38.43 9.73 22.00
C LYS A 529 39.15 9.26 20.73
N LEU A 530 38.83 9.89 19.60
CA LEU A 530 39.56 9.70 18.35
C LEU A 530 41.02 10.14 18.53
N LEU A 531 41.96 9.29 18.12
CA LEU A 531 43.39 9.47 18.35
C LEU A 531 44.12 9.93 17.09
N ASN A 532 44.05 9.11 16.03
CA ASN A 532 44.69 9.40 14.77
C ASN A 532 44.10 8.57 13.63
N ALA A 533 44.35 9.02 12.40
CA ALA A 533 44.26 8.24 11.19
C ALA A 533 45.67 7.93 10.67
N ILE A 534 45.89 6.70 10.21
CA ILE A 534 47.15 6.30 9.56
C ILE A 534 46.81 5.84 8.13
N TYR A 535 47.50 6.43 7.14
CA TYR A 535 47.45 5.95 5.76
C TYR A 535 48.55 4.89 5.56
N PRO A 536 48.21 3.61 5.29
CA PRO A 536 49.17 2.51 5.27
C PRO A 536 50.26 2.66 4.22
N GLU A 537 49.92 3.16 3.02
CA GLU A 537 50.89 3.23 1.91
C GLU A 537 51.98 4.30 2.10
N SER A 538 51.73 5.32 2.92
CA SER A 538 52.65 6.46 3.10
C SER A 538 53.14 6.66 4.53
N SER A 539 52.63 5.88 5.49
CA SER A 539 52.81 6.11 6.93
C SER A 539 52.39 7.53 7.38
N PHE A 540 51.56 8.24 6.61
CA PHE A 540 51.06 9.56 7.03
C PHE A 540 50.15 9.38 8.24
N LYS A 541 50.54 10.02 9.35
CA LYS A 541 49.79 10.01 10.60
C LYS A 541 49.16 11.36 10.84
N TYR A 542 47.83 11.38 10.91
CA TYR A 542 47.05 12.58 11.23
C TYR A 542 46.51 12.46 12.64
N ALA A 543 47.09 13.19 13.59
CA ALA A 543 46.61 13.23 14.96
C ALA A 543 45.31 14.04 15.06
N TYR A 544 44.32 13.52 15.78
CA TYR A 544 43.09 14.25 16.05
C TYR A 544 43.33 15.33 17.10
N ARG A 545 43.25 16.60 16.69
CA ARG A 545 43.65 17.77 17.48
C ARG A 545 42.50 18.32 18.35
N TYR A 546 41.27 17.97 18.01
CA TYR A 546 40.06 18.57 18.58
C TYR A 546 39.50 17.79 19.78
N GLY A 547 40.28 16.87 20.33
CA GLY A 547 39.81 15.96 21.38
C GLY A 547 39.51 16.60 22.74
N ASN A 548 39.74 17.91 22.89
CA ASN A 548 39.41 18.68 24.09
C ASN A 548 38.19 19.62 23.87
N LEU A 549 37.65 19.69 22.65
CA LEU A 549 36.49 20.50 22.35
C LEU A 549 35.22 19.87 22.95
N SER A 550 34.32 20.72 23.43
CA SER A 550 32.94 20.36 23.79
C SER A 550 32.13 20.00 22.55
N GLU A 551 30.97 19.37 22.74
CA GLU A 551 30.08 19.01 21.62
C GLU A 551 29.57 20.23 20.86
N ALA A 552 29.26 21.32 21.56
CA ALA A 552 28.85 22.57 20.92
C ALA A 552 29.97 23.18 20.06
N GLU A 553 31.23 23.14 20.54
CA GLU A 553 32.38 23.63 19.77
C GLU A 553 32.66 22.75 18.54
N ILE A 554 32.51 21.43 18.66
CA ILE A 554 32.58 20.49 17.53
C ILE A 554 31.50 20.82 16.50
N ASP A 555 30.27 21.11 16.93
CA ASP A 555 29.15 21.42 16.04
C ASP A 555 29.37 22.74 15.28
N VAL A 556 29.84 23.79 15.97
CA VAL A 556 30.18 25.09 15.36
C VAL A 556 31.32 24.93 14.36
N LEU A 557 32.40 24.26 14.74
CA LEU A 557 33.54 24.04 13.85
C LEU A 557 33.16 23.17 12.66
N GLY A 558 32.37 22.13 12.88
CA GLY A 558 31.86 21.24 11.84
C GLY A 558 30.98 21.98 10.84
N SER A 559 30.07 22.83 11.30
CA SER A 559 29.27 23.69 10.42
C SER A 559 30.12 24.65 9.60
N ARG A 560 31.24 25.14 10.13
CA ARG A 560 32.15 26.00 9.36
C ARG A 560 32.83 25.20 8.26
N ARG A 561 33.33 24.00 8.60
CA ARG A 561 34.04 23.10 7.67
C ARG A 561 33.12 22.46 6.62
N SER A 562 31.83 22.31 6.91
CA SER A 562 30.87 21.74 5.95
C SER A 562 30.67 22.62 4.71
N ILE A 563 30.90 23.93 4.87
CA ILE A 563 30.74 24.94 3.83
C ILE A 563 31.99 25.05 2.95
N ASP A 564 33.16 24.56 3.40
CA ASP A 564 34.40 24.57 2.62
C ASP A 564 34.19 23.75 1.33
N LEU A 565 33.94 24.45 0.21
CA LEU A 565 33.67 23.82 -1.08
C LEU A 565 34.94 23.11 -1.58
N ILE A 566 34.82 21.81 -1.80
CA ILE A 566 35.83 21.03 -2.51
C ILE A 566 35.55 21.25 -3.99
N HIS A 567 36.31 22.17 -4.61
CA HIS A 567 36.16 22.52 -6.03
C HIS A 567 36.12 21.24 -6.90
N PRO A 568 35.21 21.11 -7.89
CA PRO A 568 35.02 19.87 -8.66
C PRO A 568 36.30 19.32 -9.29
N GLN A 569 37.21 20.21 -9.71
CA GLN A 569 38.52 19.85 -10.28
C GLN A 569 39.46 19.17 -9.26
N THR A 570 39.28 19.42 -7.96
CA THR A 570 40.06 18.79 -6.89
C THR A 570 39.58 17.37 -6.54
N ASN A 571 38.39 16.94 -7.00
CA ASN A 571 37.88 15.57 -6.77
C ASN A 571 38.82 14.49 -7.33
N ARG A 572 39.66 14.81 -8.32
CA ARG A 572 40.62 13.84 -8.88
C ARG A 572 41.83 13.56 -7.99
N ARG A 573 42.14 14.46 -7.04
CA ARG A 573 43.37 14.45 -6.22
C ARG A 573 43.23 13.68 -4.89
N TYR A 574 42.02 13.43 -4.41
CA TYR A 574 41.80 12.72 -3.14
C TYR A 574 41.45 11.25 -3.37
N PRO A 575 41.76 10.37 -2.40
CA PRO A 575 41.17 9.05 -2.34
C PRO A 575 39.63 9.14 -2.32
N ASN A 576 38.98 8.49 -3.29
CA ASN A 576 37.53 8.58 -3.51
C ASN A 576 36.72 8.19 -2.28
N ASP A 577 37.25 7.25 -1.52
CA ASP A 577 36.71 6.72 -0.28
C ASP A 577 36.73 7.74 0.87
N LEU A 578 37.85 8.45 1.09
CA LEU A 578 37.96 9.52 2.08
C LEU A 578 36.97 10.65 1.79
N LEU A 579 36.93 11.10 0.53
CA LEU A 579 36.02 12.16 0.11
C LEU A 579 34.54 11.72 0.23
N SER A 580 34.23 10.47 -0.12
CA SER A 580 32.88 9.93 0.02
C SER A 580 32.46 9.84 1.48
N ALA A 581 33.36 9.36 2.35
CA ALA A 581 33.14 9.31 3.80
C ALA A 581 32.90 10.71 4.39
N TRP A 582 33.73 11.69 4.01
CA TRP A 582 33.59 13.08 4.42
C TRP A 582 32.24 13.67 3.99
N LYS A 583 31.84 13.50 2.72
CA LYS A 583 30.54 13.98 2.20
C LYS A 583 29.36 13.32 2.92
N LEU A 584 29.44 12.02 3.19
CA LEU A 584 28.40 11.29 3.92
C LEU A 584 28.23 11.81 5.35
N LEU A 585 29.33 12.02 6.08
CA LEU A 585 29.29 12.57 7.44
C LEU A 585 28.79 14.01 7.45
N ARG A 586 29.23 14.84 6.49
CA ARG A 586 28.75 16.21 6.32
C ARG A 586 27.24 16.26 6.16
N ASN A 587 26.71 15.52 5.18
CA ASN A 587 25.28 15.53 4.87
C ASN A 587 24.43 14.92 5.99
N MET A 588 25.03 14.11 6.87
CA MET A 588 24.34 13.50 8.00
C MET A 588 24.16 14.46 9.18
N HIS A 589 25.18 15.27 9.48
CA HIS A 589 25.20 16.12 10.69
C HIS A 589 24.96 17.60 10.41
N TRP A 590 25.18 18.05 9.17
CA TRP A 590 24.99 19.43 8.74
C TRP A 590 24.30 19.48 7.36
N PRO A 591 23.06 18.93 7.21
CA PRO A 591 22.35 18.89 5.93
C PRO A 591 22.08 20.27 5.34
N GLU A 592 22.04 21.32 6.16
CA GLU A 592 21.84 22.72 5.77
C GLU A 592 23.05 23.37 5.08
N TRP A 593 24.15 22.64 4.90
CA TRP A 593 25.36 23.17 4.28
C TRP A 593 25.11 23.72 2.86
N GLU A 594 24.21 23.11 2.07
CA GLU A 594 23.89 23.55 0.71
C GLU A 594 23.29 24.96 0.70
N GLU A 595 22.29 25.19 1.55
CA GLU A 595 21.65 26.50 1.72
C GLU A 595 22.65 27.55 2.21
N ARG A 596 23.52 27.18 3.15
CA ARG A 596 24.56 28.08 3.68
C ARG A 596 25.64 28.40 2.65
N SER A 597 26.09 27.42 1.86
CA SER A 597 27.05 27.61 0.77
C SER A 597 26.49 28.55 -0.31
N LEU A 598 25.24 28.35 -0.74
CA LEU A 598 24.55 29.22 -1.70
C LEU A 598 24.46 30.67 -1.21
N ARG A 599 24.10 30.89 0.06
CA ARG A 599 24.08 32.23 0.65
C ARG A 599 25.46 32.89 0.67
N LEU A 600 26.51 32.11 0.92
CA LEU A 600 27.89 32.63 0.91
C LEU A 600 28.36 32.95 -0.51
N GLU A 601 28.03 32.13 -1.51
CA GLU A 601 28.30 32.43 -2.92
C GLU A 601 27.59 33.71 -3.38
N GLN A 602 26.37 33.97 -2.91
CA GLN A 602 25.64 35.22 -3.21
C GLN A 602 26.24 36.47 -2.53
N LEU A 603 27.00 36.28 -1.45
CA LEU A 603 27.66 37.37 -0.71
C LEU A 603 29.08 37.65 -1.21
N ILE A 604 29.68 36.74 -1.97
CA ILE A 604 30.97 36.93 -2.62
C ILE A 604 30.69 37.45 -4.03
N PRO A 605 31.11 38.68 -4.39
CA PRO A 605 30.96 39.17 -5.76
C PRO A 605 31.53 38.15 -6.76
N PRO A 606 30.90 37.94 -7.93
CA PRO A 606 31.48 37.07 -8.94
C PRO A 606 32.91 37.52 -9.19
N TYR A 607 33.85 36.59 -9.02
CA TYR A 607 35.25 36.83 -9.30
C TYR A 607 35.32 37.21 -10.78
N GLU A 608 35.55 38.50 -11.07
CA GLU A 608 35.94 38.92 -12.41
C GLU A 608 37.26 38.20 -12.66
N GLU A 609 37.23 37.14 -13.48
CA GLU A 609 38.46 36.63 -14.08
C GLU A 609 39.05 37.83 -14.82
N GLU A 610 40.12 38.42 -14.26
CA GLU A 610 41.02 39.28 -15.00
C GLU A 610 41.40 38.46 -16.23
N SER A 611 40.80 38.81 -17.37
CA SER A 611 41.23 38.33 -18.66
C SER A 611 42.65 38.84 -18.83
N ASP A 612 43.63 37.97 -18.58
CA ASP A 612 45.00 38.11 -19.08
C ASP A 612 44.93 38.06 -20.62
N ASP A 613 44.46 39.14 -21.24
CA ASP A 613 44.81 39.55 -22.59
C ASP A 613 45.95 40.58 -22.45
N ASP A 614 47.18 40.06 -22.39
CA ASP A 614 48.41 40.68 -22.89
C ASP A 614 49.45 39.61 -23.26
#